data_AF-Q9KFS3-F1
#
_entry.id   AF-Q9KFS3-F1
#
_cell.length_a   1.000
_cell.length_b   1.000
_cell.length_c   1.000
_cell.angle_alpha   90.00
_cell.angle_beta   90.00
_cell.angle_gamma   90.00
#
_symmetry.space_group_name_H-M   'P 1'
#
loop_
_entity.id
_entity.type
_entity.pdbx_description
1 polymer ?
#
loop_
_entity_poly.entity_id
_entity_poly.type
_entity_poly.pdbx_seq_one_letter_code
_entity_poly.pdbx_strand_id
1 'polypeptide(L)'
;MEFVDRLYELYKDKLTGDEEDAFIIIEGIMESFTARDVNQLFHDLPEPERFDMLALYLYEKFRQKLAEEGIGQTKNRDDGQIKFYH
;
A
#
# COMPACT_ATOMS: atom_id res chain seq x y z
N MET A 1 11.92 4.87 8.09
CA MET A 1 11.63 3.77 9.03
C MET A 1 12.65 2.67 8.81
N GLU A 2 13.36 2.23 9.85
CA GLU A 2 14.44 1.22 9.76
C GLU A 2 14.02 -0.08 9.04
N PHE A 3 12.75 -0.47 9.15
CA PHE A 3 12.21 -1.63 8.42
C PHE A 3 12.21 -1.45 6.90
N VAL A 4 11.73 -0.30 6.40
CA VAL A 4 11.75 0.00 4.95
C VAL A 4 13.18 0.13 4.45
N ASP A 5 14.07 0.73 5.23
CA ASP A 5 15.49 0.86 4.88
C ASP A 5 16.14 -0.54 4.75
N ARG A 6 15.84 -1.47 5.66
CA ARG A 6 16.31 -2.86 5.58
C ARG A 6 15.72 -3.61 4.39
N LEU A 7 14.43 -3.42 4.08
CA LEU A 7 13.82 -4.03 2.90
C LEU A 7 14.45 -3.49 1.61
N TYR A 8 14.65 -2.18 1.53
CA TYR A 8 15.34 -1.56 0.42
C TYR A 8 16.75 -2.16 0.25
N GLU A 9 17.54 -2.26 1.31
CA GLU A 9 18.88 -2.85 1.25
C GLU A 9 18.89 -4.33 0.81
N LEU A 10 17.89 -5.12 1.20
CA LEU A 10 17.78 -6.54 0.83
C LEU A 10 17.35 -6.78 -0.63
N TYR A 11 16.60 -5.83 -1.19
CA TYR A 11 15.96 -6.01 -2.50
C TYR A 11 16.43 -5.02 -3.57
N LYS A 12 17.20 -3.97 -3.24
CA LYS A 12 17.67 -2.96 -4.22
C LYS A 12 18.39 -3.53 -5.44
N ASP A 13 19.14 -4.61 -5.28
CA ASP A 13 19.86 -5.28 -6.37
C ASP A 13 19.00 -6.30 -7.13
N LYS A 14 17.77 -6.55 -6.65
CA LYS A 14 16.76 -7.46 -7.23
C LYS A 14 15.58 -6.73 -7.85
N LEU A 15 15.41 -5.44 -7.55
CA LEU A 15 14.43 -4.56 -8.19
C LEU A 15 14.90 -4.32 -9.63
N THR A 16 14.36 -5.09 -10.57
CA THR A 16 14.77 -5.07 -11.98
C THR A 16 13.95 -4.10 -12.83
N GLY A 17 12.80 -3.63 -12.35
CA GLY A 17 12.07 -2.51 -12.95
C GLY A 17 10.68 -2.24 -12.35
N ASP A 18 10.32 -0.96 -12.32
CA ASP A 18 9.01 -0.37 -11.94
C ASP A 18 8.46 -0.61 -10.52
N GLU A 19 7.48 0.22 -10.15
CA GLU A 19 6.78 0.20 -8.84
C GLU A 19 6.11 -1.16 -8.55
N GLU A 20 5.80 -1.94 -9.60
CA GLU A 20 5.18 -3.26 -9.51
C GLU A 20 6.08 -4.30 -8.82
N ASP A 21 7.39 -4.27 -9.07
CA ASP A 21 8.35 -5.19 -8.42
C ASP A 21 8.37 -4.98 -6.89
N ALA A 22 8.35 -3.71 -6.47
CA ALA A 22 8.32 -3.34 -5.06
C ALA A 22 7.02 -3.79 -4.39
N PHE A 23 5.88 -3.65 -5.08
CA PHE A 23 4.58 -4.09 -4.58
C PHE A 23 4.53 -5.60 -4.36
N ILE A 24 4.99 -6.41 -5.33
CA ILE A 24 5.01 -7.87 -5.23
C ILE A 24 5.91 -8.33 -4.07
N ILE A 25 7.07 -7.69 -3.89
CA ILE A 25 7.97 -7.99 -2.78
C ILE A 25 7.32 -7.69 -1.44
N ILE A 26 6.68 -6.52 -1.31
CA ILE A 26 5.99 -6.12 -0.08
C ILE A 26 4.84 -7.09 0.22
N GLU A 27 4.01 -7.47 -0.77
CA GLU A 27 2.96 -8.46 -0.56
C GLU A 27 3.51 -9.80 -0.08
N GLY A 28 4.54 -10.34 -0.75
CA GLY A 28 5.13 -11.62 -0.33
C GLY A 28 5.71 -11.58 1.09
N ILE A 29 6.26 -10.43 1.52
CA ILE A 29 6.69 -10.23 2.90
C ILE A 29 5.48 -10.21 3.84
N MET A 30 4.44 -9.46 3.51
CA MET A 30 3.24 -9.33 4.34
C MET A 30 2.48 -10.65 4.48
N GLU A 31 2.46 -11.51 3.46
CA GLU A 31 1.90 -12.86 3.55
C GLU A 31 2.63 -13.75 4.56
N SER A 32 3.92 -13.49 4.78
CA SER A 32 4.72 -14.24 5.76
C SER A 32 4.54 -13.75 7.21
N PHE A 33 3.88 -12.60 7.40
CA PHE A 33 3.71 -12.00 8.72
C PHE A 33 2.55 -12.62 9.48
N THR A 34 2.76 -12.89 10.76
CA THR A 34 1.67 -13.20 11.69
C THR A 34 1.01 -11.92 12.19
N ALA A 35 -0.20 -12.02 12.75
CA ALA A 35 -0.85 -10.88 13.41
C ALA A 35 0.02 -10.24 14.51
N ARG A 36 0.89 -11.02 15.16
CA ARG A 36 1.85 -10.52 16.14
C ARG A 36 2.92 -9.65 15.48
N ASP A 37 3.44 -10.07 14.33
CA ASP A 37 4.50 -9.35 13.62
C ASP A 37 3.99 -8.01 13.10
N VAL A 38 2.76 -7.98 12.56
CA VAL A 38 2.11 -6.73 12.14
C VAL A 38 1.90 -5.78 13.32
N ASN A 39 1.42 -6.28 14.46
CA ASN A 39 1.23 -5.46 15.65
C ASN A 39 2.57 -4.91 16.18
N GLN A 40 3.63 -5.72 16.17
CA GLN A 40 4.95 -5.27 16.59
C GLN A 40 5.47 -4.17 15.66
N LEU A 41 5.39 -4.37 14.33
CA LEU A 41 5.78 -3.37 13.35
C LEU A 41 5.02 -2.05 13.55
N PHE A 42 3.71 -2.13 13.81
CA PHE A 42 2.90 -0.95 14.10
C PHE A 42 3.33 -0.23 15.38
N HIS A 43 3.66 -0.97 16.44
CA HIS A 43 4.12 -0.37 17.70
C HIS A 43 5.52 0.24 17.62
N ASP A 44 6.39 -0.29 16.76
CA ASP A 44 7.76 0.18 16.54
C ASP A 44 7.80 1.51 15.76
N LEU A 45 6.72 1.87 15.07
CA LEU A 45 6.59 3.16 14.40
C LEU A 45 6.51 4.33 15.41
N PRO A 46 7.13 5.47 15.11
CA PRO A 46 6.87 6.72 15.80
C PRO A 46 5.37 7.06 15.83
N GLU A 47 4.92 7.72 16.90
CA GLU A 47 3.51 8.11 17.03
C GLU A 47 2.95 8.87 15.82
N PRO A 48 3.65 9.87 15.23
CA PRO A 48 3.18 10.54 14.02
C PRO A 48 2.98 9.58 12.84
N GLU A 49 3.90 8.65 12.63
CA GLU A 49 3.81 7.68 11.52
C GLU A 49 2.63 6.72 11.70
N ARG A 50 2.28 6.36 12.94
CA ARG A 50 1.05 5.58 13.22
C ARG A 50 -0.23 6.34 12.86
N PHE A 51 -0.25 7.64 13.15
CA PHE A 51 -1.38 8.51 12.75
C PHE A 51 -1.46 8.65 11.24
N ASP A 52 -0.33 8.84 10.56
CA ASP A 52 -0.27 8.93 9.09
C ASP A 52 -0.74 7.64 8.41
N MET A 53 -0.34 6.47 8.93
CA MET A 53 -0.82 5.18 8.44
C MET A 53 -2.34 5.03 8.58
N LEU A 54 -2.89 5.39 9.74
CA LEU A 54 -4.33 5.34 9.96
C LEU A 54 -5.07 6.32 9.05
N ALA A 55 -4.53 7.53 8.88
CA ALA A 55 -5.09 8.54 7.99
C ALA A 55 -5.11 8.05 6.53
N LEU A 56 -4.02 7.45 6.04
CA LEU A 56 -3.93 6.90 4.70
C LEU A 56 -4.93 5.75 4.48
N TYR A 57 -5.03 4.82 5.44
CA TYR A 57 -6.00 3.73 5.37
C TYR A 57 -7.44 4.25 5.31
N LEU A 58 -7.79 5.21 6.18
CA LEU A 58 -9.12 5.80 6.21
C LEU A 58 -9.42 6.59 4.92
N TYR A 59 -8.43 7.34 4.41
CA TYR A 59 -8.54 8.04 3.13
C TYR A 59 -8.85 7.06 1.98
N GLU A 60 -8.11 5.96 1.89
CA GLU A 60 -8.32 4.96 0.85
C GLU A 60 -9.70 4.31 0.93
N LYS A 61 -10.13 3.90 2.13
CA LYS A 61 -11.48 3.36 2.35
C LYS A 61 -12.58 4.38 2.04
N PHE A 62 -12.36 5.64 2.39
CA PHE A 62 -13.30 6.70 2.11
C PHE A 62 -13.39 6.98 0.60
N ARG A 63 -12.26 7.01 -0.11
CA ARG A 63 -12.21 7.15 -1.57
C ARG A 63 -12.94 6.02 -2.28
N GLN A 64 -12.73 4.77 -1.86
CA GLN A 64 -13.46 3.61 -2.38
C GLN A 64 -14.97 3.78 -2.22
N LYS A 65 -15.41 4.17 -1.02
CA LYS A 65 -16.82 4.42 -0.74
C LYS A 65 -17.41 5.56 -1.59
N LEU A 66 -16.67 6.65 -1.79
CA LEU A 66 -17.11 7.74 -2.67
C LEU A 66 -17.31 7.25 -4.11
N ALA A 67 -16.39 6.41 -4.61
CA ALA A 67 -16.49 5.82 -5.94
C ALA A 67 -17.68 4.87 -6.08
N GLU A 68 -17.97 4.04 -5.06
CA GLU A 68 -19.16 3.17 -5.00
C GLU A 68 -20.46 3.98 -5.09
N GLU A 69 -20.50 5.14 -4.42
CA GLU A 69 -21.65 6.07 -4.44
C GLU A 69 -21.65 6.99 -5.68
N GLY A 70 -20.67 6.86 -6.58
CA GLY A 70 -20.54 7.67 -7.80
C GLY A 70 -20.16 9.14 -7.54
N ILE A 71 -19.71 9.47 -6.33
CA ILE A 71 -19.31 10.82 -5.92
C ILE A 71 -17.83 11.02 -6.27
N GLY A 72 -17.50 12.14 -6.92
CA GLY A 72 -16.12 12.47 -7.29
C GLY A 72 -15.63 11.83 -8.60
N GLN A 73 -16.47 11.06 -9.29
CA GLN A 73 -16.29 10.69 -10.70
C GLN A 73 -16.49 11.94 -11.56
N THR A 74 -15.51 12.84 -11.58
CA THR A 74 -15.39 13.72 -12.74
C THR A 74 -15.12 12.81 -13.92
N LYS A 75 -16.07 12.74 -14.85
CA LYS A 75 -15.90 12.09 -16.16
C LYS A 75 -14.78 12.81 -16.90
N ASN A 76 -13.52 12.50 -16.57
CA ASN A 76 -12.44 12.65 -17.51
C ASN A 76 -12.59 11.48 -18.48
N ARG A 77 -13.25 11.79 -19.61
CA ARG A 77 -13.01 11.09 -20.87
C ARG A 77 -11.50 10.85 -20.99
N ASP A 78 -11.11 9.59 -21.14
CA ASP A 78 -9.85 9.10 -21.75
C ASP A 78 -8.96 8.14 -20.93
N ASP A 79 -9.37 7.67 -19.75
CA ASP A 79 -8.66 6.53 -19.13
C ASP A 79 -9.25 5.21 -19.63
N GLY A 80 -8.71 4.77 -20.77
CA GLY A 80 -9.04 3.53 -21.43
C GLY A 80 -8.79 2.29 -20.56
N GLN A 81 -9.82 1.46 -20.49
CA GLN A 81 -9.76 -0.01 -20.30
C GLN A 81 -8.78 -0.52 -19.24
N ILE A 82 -9.20 -0.55 -17.97
CA ILE A 82 -8.73 -1.62 -17.06
C ILE A 82 -9.84 -2.67 -17.05
N LYS A 83 -9.62 -3.73 -17.85
CA LYS A 83 -10.47 -4.92 -17.84
C LYS A 83 -10.24 -5.65 -16.52
N PHE A 84 -11.27 -5.65 -15.67
CA PHE A 84 -11.38 -6.62 -14.58
C PHE A 84 -11.47 -8.02 -15.21
N TYR A 85 -10.42 -8.83 -15.06
CA TYR A 85 -10.52 -10.27 -15.28
C TYR A 85 -11.15 -10.89 -14.03
N HIS A 86 -12.23 -11.65 -14.27
CA HIS A 86 -12.85 -12.56 -13.30
C HIS A 86 -11.93 -13.74 -12.98
#